data_AF-A0A3E3JYC2-F1
#
_entry.id   AF-A0A3E3JYC2-F1
#
_cell.length_a   1.000
_cell.length_b   1.000
_cell.length_c   1.000
_cell.angle_alpha   90.00
_cell.angle_beta   90.00
_cell.angle_gamma   90.00
#
_symmetry.space_group_name_H-M   'P 1'
#
loop_
_entity.id
_entity.type
_entity.pdbx_description
1 polymer ?
#
loop_
_entity_poly.entity_id
_entity_poly.type
_entity_poly.pdbx_seq_one_letter_code
_entity_poly.pdbx_strand_id
1 'polypeptide(L)'
;MMTLFPAGQDLLGKKASDLVGEDLCVYEDGTVEGTLKAVTGYTGFSSEEEEQSGHYFPFKLTKTGKKMSLKKNGVAAEGKENMTFDPEIILRVSKEDTWKIEVDESEVITFNFEKAVLE
;
A
#
# COMPACT_ATOMS: atom_id res chain seq x y z
N MET A 1 -3.90 -7.46 -12.23
CA MET A 1 -4.12 -7.07 -10.82
C MET A 1 -2.87 -7.43 -10.05
N MET A 2 -2.56 -6.67 -9.02
CA MET A 2 -1.25 -6.59 -8.36
C MET A 2 -0.56 -7.92 -7.97
N THR A 3 0.72 -7.84 -7.63
CA THR A 3 1.49 -8.91 -6.99
C THR A 3 2.04 -8.45 -5.65
N LEU A 4 2.16 -9.37 -4.70
CA LEU A 4 2.87 -9.15 -3.44
C LEU A 4 4.38 -9.27 -3.64
N PHE A 5 5.15 -8.56 -2.81
CA PHE A 5 6.60 -8.63 -2.85
C PHE A 5 7.12 -9.90 -2.16
N PRO A 6 8.23 -10.48 -2.64
CA PRO A 6 8.93 -11.54 -1.92
C PRO A 6 9.32 -11.05 -0.51
N ALA A 7 9.23 -11.94 0.49
CA ALA A 7 9.51 -11.61 1.90
C ALA A 7 10.83 -10.85 2.13
N GLY A 8 11.89 -11.19 1.38
CA GLY A 8 13.21 -10.56 1.51
C GLY A 8 13.42 -9.27 0.70
N GLN A 9 12.44 -8.82 -0.07
CA GLN A 9 12.55 -7.59 -0.88
C GLN A 9 12.78 -6.38 0.02
N ASP A 10 13.80 -5.58 -0.28
CA ASP A 10 13.96 -4.26 0.33
C ASP A 10 12.91 -3.29 -0.23
N LEU A 11 12.21 -2.65 0.69
CA LEU A 11 11.20 -1.65 0.46
C LEU A 11 11.61 -0.44 1.30
N LEU A 12 12.51 0.38 0.78
CA LEU A 12 12.95 1.62 1.43
C LEU A 12 13.58 1.38 2.82
N GLY A 13 14.43 0.35 2.94
CA GLY A 13 15.17 0.03 4.16
C GLY A 13 14.43 -0.88 5.15
N LYS A 14 13.24 -1.38 4.80
CA LYS A 14 12.55 -2.47 5.51
C LYS A 14 12.36 -3.64 4.55
N LYS A 15 12.38 -4.87 5.06
CA LYS A 15 12.01 -6.03 4.25
C LYS A 15 10.49 -6.12 4.15
N ALA A 16 9.97 -6.68 3.05
CA ALA A 16 8.54 -6.98 2.96
C ALA A 16 8.02 -7.80 4.17
N SER A 17 8.80 -8.76 4.65
CA SER A 17 8.50 -9.54 5.86
C SER A 17 8.45 -8.72 7.15
N ASP A 18 9.05 -7.53 7.19
CA ASP A 18 8.96 -6.63 8.33
C ASP A 18 7.63 -5.87 8.34
N LEU A 19 7.00 -5.72 7.16
CA LEU A 19 5.75 -4.97 6.98
C LEU A 19 4.52 -5.88 7.11
N VAL A 20 4.60 -7.11 6.60
CA VAL A 20 3.43 -8.01 6.46
C VAL A 20 3.74 -9.46 6.86
N GLY A 21 2.70 -10.20 7.24
CA GLY A 21 2.75 -11.62 7.55
C GLY A 21 2.82 -12.51 6.29
N GLU A 22 3.20 -13.78 6.47
CA GLU A 22 3.19 -14.79 5.40
C GLU A 22 1.76 -15.19 5.00
N ASP A 23 0.77 -14.84 5.82
CA ASP A 23 -0.66 -15.08 5.65
C ASP A 23 -1.37 -13.99 4.82
N LEU A 24 -0.65 -12.94 4.41
CA LEU A 24 -1.22 -11.85 3.63
C LEU A 24 -1.82 -12.35 2.31
N CYS A 25 -3.09 -12.04 2.12
CA CYS A 25 -3.85 -12.35 0.92
C CYS A 25 -4.63 -11.12 0.44
N VAL A 26 -4.77 -10.98 -0.87
CA VAL A 26 -5.53 -9.90 -1.51
C VAL A 26 -6.48 -10.52 -2.51
N TYR A 27 -7.77 -10.30 -2.31
CA TYR A 27 -8.82 -10.84 -3.18
C TYR A 27 -9.06 -9.93 -4.38
N GLU A 28 -9.73 -10.46 -5.42
CA GLU A 28 -10.02 -9.72 -6.65
C GLU A 28 -10.90 -8.48 -6.42
N ASP A 29 -11.72 -8.49 -5.37
CA ASP A 29 -12.57 -7.37 -4.96
C ASP A 29 -11.81 -6.29 -4.15
N GLY A 30 -10.51 -6.51 -3.89
CA GLY A 30 -9.66 -5.60 -3.13
C GLY A 30 -9.70 -5.80 -1.62
N THR A 31 -10.41 -6.79 -1.09
CA THR A 31 -10.28 -7.13 0.33
C THR A 31 -8.87 -7.62 0.64
N VAL A 32 -8.25 -7.02 1.67
CA VAL A 32 -6.97 -7.43 2.24
C VAL A 32 -7.23 -8.21 3.53
N GLU A 33 -6.69 -9.42 3.59
CA GLU A 33 -6.77 -10.33 4.74
C GLU A 33 -5.37 -10.79 5.14
N GLY A 34 -5.18 -11.06 6.43
CA GLY A 34 -3.89 -11.44 7.03
C GLY A 34 -3.22 -10.32 7.82
N THR A 35 -1.99 -10.55 8.27
CA THR A 35 -1.30 -9.64 9.20
C THR A 35 -0.56 -8.50 8.51
N LEU A 36 -0.82 -7.27 8.96
CA LEU A 36 0.02 -6.09 8.72
C LEU A 36 0.69 -5.70 10.04
N LYS A 37 2.02 -5.76 10.07
CA LYS A 37 2.82 -5.60 11.30
C LYS A 37 3.00 -4.11 11.63
N ALA A 38 3.08 -3.80 12.91
CA ALA A 38 3.48 -2.50 13.39
C ALA A 38 4.97 -2.29 13.09
N VAL A 39 5.25 -1.24 12.35
CA VAL A 39 6.60 -0.83 11.98
C VAL A 39 6.90 0.49 12.67
N THR A 40 8.13 0.65 13.11
CA THR A 40 8.67 1.91 13.65
C THR A 40 10.00 2.26 12.98
N GLY A 41 10.35 3.55 13.01
CA GLY A 41 11.60 4.06 12.43
C GLY A 41 11.72 3.81 10.93
N TYR A 42 10.61 3.89 10.18
CA TYR A 42 10.59 3.68 8.73
C TYR A 42 10.98 4.95 7.96
N THR A 43 12.20 5.44 8.21
CA THR A 43 12.70 6.72 7.66
C THR A 43 12.81 6.74 6.13
N GLY A 44 12.90 5.57 5.47
CA GLY A 44 12.87 5.48 4.02
C GLY A 44 11.48 5.72 3.41
N PHE A 45 10.40 5.52 4.18
CA PHE A 45 9.03 5.77 3.72
C PHE A 45 8.70 7.27 3.74
N SER A 46 9.08 7.98 4.81
CA SER A 46 8.79 9.41 4.97
C SER A 46 9.80 10.09 5.88
N SER A 47 10.08 11.36 5.60
CA SER A 47 10.83 12.25 6.49
C SER A 47 10.00 12.75 7.68
N GLU A 48 8.68 12.59 7.65
CA GLU A 48 7.79 12.99 8.74
C GLU A 48 7.77 11.91 9.82
N GLU A 49 8.16 12.27 11.05
CA GLU A 49 8.27 11.31 12.17
C GLU A 49 6.96 10.56 12.43
N GLU A 50 5.83 11.24 12.32
CA GLU A 50 4.50 10.64 12.52
C GLU A 50 4.18 9.56 11.47
N GLU A 51 4.77 9.63 10.28
CA GLU A 51 4.58 8.67 9.19
C GLU A 51 5.61 7.54 9.18
N GLN A 52 6.60 7.57 10.07
CA GLN A 52 7.62 6.54 10.22
C GLN A 52 7.18 5.38 11.12
N SER A 53 5.99 5.49 11.72
CA SER A 53 5.39 4.43 12.53
C SER A 53 3.94 4.12 12.13
N GLY A 54 3.57 2.85 12.08
CA GLY A 54 2.22 2.39 11.72
C GLY A 54 2.22 1.05 11.01
N HIS A 55 1.14 0.75 10.29
CA HIS A 55 0.99 -0.44 9.47
C HIS A 55 1.10 -0.07 8.00
N TYR A 56 1.83 -0.88 7.23
CA TYR A 56 2.15 -0.58 5.84
C TYR A 56 1.80 -1.76 4.95
N PHE A 57 1.09 -1.48 3.86
CA PHE A 57 0.69 -2.45 2.87
C PHE A 57 1.46 -2.21 1.56
N PRO A 58 2.47 -3.05 1.25
CA PRO A 58 3.24 -2.94 0.03
C PRO A 58 2.67 -3.81 -1.09
N PHE A 59 2.67 -3.30 -2.32
CA PHE A 59 2.30 -4.08 -3.50
C PHE A 59 2.91 -3.55 -4.79
N LYS A 60 2.89 -4.41 -5.83
CA LYS A 60 3.30 -4.04 -7.18
C LYS A 60 2.14 -4.16 -8.17
N LEU A 61 1.84 -3.10 -8.90
CA LEU A 61 0.86 -3.15 -9.99
C LEU A 61 1.41 -3.94 -11.18
N THR A 62 0.58 -4.83 -11.74
CA THR A 62 0.88 -5.50 -13.01
C THR A 62 0.42 -4.68 -14.22
N LYS A 63 -0.52 -3.75 -14.03
CA LYS A 63 -0.98 -2.82 -15.06
C LYS A 63 0.03 -1.67 -15.16
N THR A 64 0.36 -1.27 -16.38
CA THR A 64 1.22 -0.11 -16.66
C THR A 64 0.39 1.08 -17.12
N GLY A 65 0.89 2.29 -16.91
CA GLY A 65 0.31 3.53 -17.43
C GLY A 65 1.31 4.68 -17.41
N LYS A 66 0.83 5.90 -17.66
CA LYS A 66 1.66 7.12 -17.59
C LYS A 66 1.44 7.88 -16.30
N LYS A 67 0.19 7.92 -15.84
CA LYS A 67 -0.26 8.64 -14.66
C LYS A 67 -1.00 7.73 -13.71
N MET A 68 -0.97 8.06 -12.43
CA MET A 68 -1.75 7.38 -11.41
C MET A 68 -2.25 8.33 -10.33
N SER A 69 -3.29 7.90 -9.63
CA SER A 69 -3.78 8.56 -8.41
C SER A 69 -3.93 7.54 -7.28
N LEU A 70 -3.56 7.95 -6.07
CA LEU A 70 -3.73 7.17 -4.85
C LEU A 70 -4.71 7.91 -3.92
N LYS A 71 -5.92 7.37 -3.76
CA LYS A 71 -6.99 8.03 -3.01
C LYS A 71 -7.30 7.27 -1.73
N LYS A 72 -6.96 7.88 -0.60
CA LYS A 72 -7.30 7.39 0.74
C LYS A 72 -8.69 7.88 1.11
N ASN A 73 -9.62 6.98 1.38
CA ASN A 73 -11.01 7.32 1.77
C ASN A 73 -11.66 8.29 0.78
N GLY A 74 -11.39 8.10 -0.51
CA GLY A 74 -11.92 8.93 -1.62
C GLY A 74 -11.13 10.21 -1.91
N VAL A 75 -10.09 10.54 -1.14
CA VAL A 75 -9.32 11.78 -1.29
C VAL A 75 -7.85 11.47 -1.57
N ALA A 76 -7.28 12.11 -2.60
CA ALA A 76 -5.84 12.08 -2.81
C ALA A 76 -5.15 13.13 -1.93
N ALA A 77 -4.07 12.73 -1.25
CA ALA A 77 -3.20 13.66 -0.56
C ALA A 77 -2.41 14.54 -1.56
N GLU A 78 -1.76 15.58 -1.07
CA GLU A 78 -0.91 16.44 -1.90
C GLU A 78 0.13 15.62 -2.67
N GLY A 79 0.23 15.86 -3.99
CA GLY A 79 1.14 15.14 -4.86
C GLY A 79 0.76 13.68 -5.17
N LYS A 80 -0.40 13.19 -4.71
CA LYS A 80 -0.88 11.82 -4.97
C LYS A 80 -1.99 11.73 -6.02
N GLU A 81 -2.40 12.85 -6.62
CA GLU A 81 -3.33 12.91 -7.75
C GLU A 81 -2.54 13.15 -9.06
N ASN A 82 -2.81 12.36 -10.11
CA ASN A 82 -2.15 12.47 -11.42
C ASN A 82 -0.60 12.51 -11.37
N MET A 83 -0.03 11.80 -10.40
CA MET A 83 1.41 11.63 -10.26
C MET A 83 1.96 10.77 -11.40
N THR A 84 3.27 10.84 -11.63
CA THR A 84 3.94 9.91 -12.55
C THR A 84 3.68 8.48 -12.08
N PHE A 85 3.34 7.61 -13.02
CA PHE A 85 3.09 6.20 -12.72
C PHE A 85 4.30 5.55 -12.06
N ASP A 86 4.06 4.92 -10.91
CA ASP A 86 4.99 4.06 -10.19
C ASP A 86 4.30 2.71 -9.96
N PRO A 87 4.86 1.60 -10.46
CA PRO A 87 4.28 0.29 -10.23
C PRO A 87 4.47 -0.20 -8.79
N GLU A 88 5.42 0.32 -8.02
CA GLU A 88 5.77 -0.17 -6.68
C GLU A 88 5.24 0.79 -5.62
N ILE A 89 4.24 0.34 -4.84
CA ILE A 89 3.45 1.20 -3.97
C ILE A 89 3.50 0.67 -2.55
N ILE A 90 3.63 1.57 -1.60
CA ILE A 90 3.54 1.29 -0.17
C ILE A 90 2.51 2.27 0.40
N LEU A 91 1.46 1.73 1.03
CA LEU A 91 0.40 2.52 1.65
C LEU A 91 0.51 2.40 3.17
N ARG A 92 0.43 3.53 3.88
CA ARG A 92 0.20 3.51 5.33
C ARG A 92 -1.30 3.42 5.60
N VAL A 93 -1.71 2.44 6.39
CA VAL A 93 -3.11 2.03 6.52
C VAL A 93 -3.55 1.86 7.98
N SER A 94 -4.84 2.09 8.22
CA SER A 94 -5.59 1.59 9.37
C SER A 94 -6.71 0.64 8.91
N LYS A 95 -7.45 0.07 9.87
CA LYS A 95 -8.48 -0.93 9.58
C LYS A 95 -9.69 -0.35 8.84
N GLU A 96 -9.98 0.92 9.07
CA GLU A 96 -11.09 1.67 8.52
C GLU A 96 -10.76 2.29 7.16
N ASP A 97 -9.50 2.24 6.74
CA ASP A 97 -9.07 2.86 5.50
C ASP A 97 -9.59 2.10 4.27
N THR A 98 -9.90 2.88 3.25
CA THR A 98 -10.02 2.41 1.87
C THR A 98 -8.98 3.12 1.01
N TRP A 99 -8.43 2.40 0.04
CA TRP A 99 -7.45 2.96 -0.89
C TRP A 99 -7.81 2.62 -2.32
N LYS A 100 -8.26 3.64 -3.06
CA LYS A 100 -8.54 3.52 -4.49
C LYS A 100 -7.30 3.86 -5.31
N ILE A 101 -6.97 2.97 -6.23
CA ILE A 101 -5.84 3.11 -7.15
C ILE A 101 -6.38 3.31 -8.56
N GLU A 102 -6.00 4.43 -9.17
CA GLU A 102 -6.35 4.76 -10.55
C GLU A 102 -5.08 4.84 -11.40
N VAL A 103 -5.13 4.33 -12.63
CA VAL A 103 -4.06 4.44 -13.62
C VAL A 103 -4.66 4.95 -14.91
N ASP A 104 -4.12 6.06 -15.41
CA ASP A 104 -4.63 6.80 -16.56
C ASP A 104 -6.17 7.00 -16.47
N GLU A 105 -6.60 7.58 -15.33
CA GLU A 105 -8.00 7.91 -15.00
C GLU A 105 -8.96 6.72 -14.88
N SER A 106 -8.45 5.49 -15.01
CA SER A 106 -9.23 4.27 -14.84
C SER A 106 -8.94 3.61 -13.50
N GLU A 107 -9.99 3.32 -12.74
CA GLU A 107 -9.86 2.53 -11.50
C GLU A 107 -9.26 1.15 -11.80
N VAL A 108 -8.28 0.75 -11.00
CA VAL A 108 -7.60 -0.54 -11.08
C VAL A 108 -8.08 -1.47 -9.97
N ILE A 109 -8.15 -0.96 -8.75
CA ILE A 109 -8.56 -1.68 -7.55
C ILE A 109 -8.89 -0.67 -6.45
N THR A 110 -9.81 -1.03 -5.56
CA THR A 110 -10.04 -0.32 -4.30
C THR A 110 -9.81 -1.29 -3.16
N PHE A 111 -8.78 -1.05 -2.34
CA PHE A 111 -8.47 -1.88 -1.18
C PHE A 111 -9.34 -1.54 0.03
N ASN A 112 -9.67 -2.55 0.82
CA ASN A 112 -10.23 -2.43 2.17
C ASN A 112 -9.48 -3.34 3.14
N PHE A 113 -9.40 -2.93 4.41
CA PHE A 113 -8.59 -3.61 5.43
C PHE A 113 -9.43 -4.16 6.59
N GLU A 114 -10.74 -4.30 6.41
CA GLU A 114 -11.67 -4.76 7.45
C GLU A 114 -11.31 -6.15 7.98
N LYS A 115 -10.76 -7.02 7.12
CA LYS A 115 -10.31 -8.37 7.45
C LYS A 115 -8.83 -8.47 7.79
N ALA A 116 -8.08 -7.38 7.73
CA ALA A 116 -6.68 -7.36 8.14
C ALA A 116 -6.56 -7.44 9.66
N VAL A 117 -5.50 -8.09 10.12
CA VAL A 117 -5.03 -8.07 11.50
C VAL A 117 -3.92 -7.03 11.59
N LEU A 118 -4.09 -6.02 12.43
CA LEU A 118 -3.07 -5.01 12.71
C LEU A 118 -2.45 -5.34 14.07
N GLU A 119 -1.18 -5.74 14.08
CA GLU A 119 -0.43 -6.21 15.28
C GLU A 119 0.72 -5.29 15.66
#